data_AF-A0A9D8DMK8-F1
#
_entry.id   AF-A0A9D8DMK8-F1
#
_cell.length_a   1.000
_cell.length_b   1.000
_cell.length_c   1.000
_cell.angle_alpha   90.00
_cell.angle_beta   90.00
_cell.angle_gamma   90.00
#
_symmetry.space_group_name_H-M   'P 1'
#
loop_
_entity.id
_entity.type
_entity.pdbx_description
1 polymer ?
#
loop_
_entity_poly.entity_id
_entity_poly.type
_entity_poly.pdbx_seq_one_letter_code
_entity_poly.pdbx_strand_id
1 'polypeptide(L)'
;MTRRRLGVLGVELGAMVLLAGALGLGRAPAPTGYGEATRDATVAACTRAGGDAAACACAYDLLESTLPFEEFAQLDDDVRAGAELPGELVELLGPCSRLPS
;
A
#
# COMPACT_ATOMS: atom_id res chain seq x y z
N MET A 1 44.78 -21.28 -4.71
CA MET A 1 45.05 -21.45 -3.26
C MET A 1 45.40 -20.07 -2.74
N THR A 2 44.73 -19.42 -1.78
CA THR A 2 44.26 -19.91 -0.47
C THR A 2 43.20 -18.94 0.08
N ARG A 3 42.06 -19.46 0.53
CA ARG A 3 40.99 -18.74 1.23
C ARG A 3 41.50 -18.23 2.59
N ARG A 4 41.25 -16.98 2.95
CA ARG A 4 41.33 -16.53 4.34
C ARG A 4 39.93 -16.31 4.90
N ARG A 5 39.67 -17.04 5.97
CA ARG A 5 38.39 -17.24 6.66
C ARG A 5 38.11 -16.08 7.62
N LEU A 6 36.81 -15.80 7.76
CA LEU A 6 36.08 -15.39 8.96
C LEU A 6 36.77 -14.47 9.98
N GLY A 7 36.17 -13.30 10.16
CA GLY A 7 36.18 -12.54 11.40
C GLY A 7 34.80 -11.97 11.69
N VAL A 8 33.92 -12.79 12.28
CA VAL A 8 32.73 -12.33 13.02
C VAL A 8 33.18 -12.13 14.46
N LEU A 9 33.18 -10.88 14.93
CA LEU A 9 33.33 -10.40 16.31
C LEU A 9 32.61 -9.03 16.27
N GLY A 10 31.38 -8.84 16.75
CA GLY A 10 30.95 -9.07 18.13
C GLY A 10 31.11 -7.76 18.92
N VAL A 11 30.19 -6.81 18.76
CA VAL A 11 29.97 -5.68 19.70
C VAL A 11 28.47 -5.44 19.84
N GLU A 12 28.00 -5.70 21.06
CA GLU A 12 26.64 -5.53 21.56
C GLU A 12 26.40 -4.09 22.08
N LEU A 13 25.12 -3.70 22.12
CA LEU A 13 24.50 -2.69 23.01
C LEU A 13 24.88 -1.21 22.83
N GLY A 14 23.91 -0.45 22.31
CA GLY A 14 23.76 0.98 22.60
C GLY A 14 23.64 1.87 21.37
N ALA A 15 22.51 2.56 21.26
CA ALA A 15 22.13 3.50 20.20
C ALA A 15 21.77 2.84 18.85
N MET A 16 20.49 2.46 18.68
CA MET A 16 19.91 2.36 17.35
C MET A 16 19.74 3.77 16.80
N VAL A 17 20.84 4.28 16.25
CA VAL A 17 20.90 5.50 15.47
C VAL A 17 19.95 5.36 14.28
N LEU A 18 19.04 6.33 14.15
CA LEU A 18 18.20 6.57 12.99
C LEU A 18 19.06 6.68 11.72
N LEU A 19 19.27 5.57 11.00
CA LEU A 19 20.00 5.55 9.72
C LEU A 19 19.48 4.40 8.86
N ALA A 20 18.43 4.67 8.06
CA ALA A 20 18.29 4.22 6.68
C ALA A 20 16.90 4.58 6.12
N GLY A 21 16.62 5.87 5.97
CA GLY A 21 15.86 6.27 4.78
C GLY A 21 16.69 5.90 3.55
N ALA A 22 16.06 5.29 2.54
CA ALA A 22 16.62 4.96 1.22
C ALA A 22 17.47 3.67 1.07
N LEU A 23 16.90 2.52 1.44
CA LEU A 23 17.20 1.27 0.72
C LEU A 23 15.91 0.78 0.06
N GLY A 24 15.89 0.82 -1.28
CA GLY A 24 14.73 0.58 -2.13
C GLY A 24 14.14 -0.82 -2.01
N LEU A 25 13.29 -1.03 -1.00
CA LEU A 25 12.37 -2.15 -0.92
C LEU A 25 11.08 -1.78 -1.67
N GLY A 26 11.15 -1.94 -2.99
CA GLY A 26 10.00 -2.17 -3.86
C GLY A 26 8.85 -1.17 -3.70
N ARG A 27 9.04 0.07 -4.17
CA ARG A 27 7.88 0.82 -4.66
C ARG A 27 7.39 -0.01 -5.86
N ALA A 28 6.33 -0.79 -5.67
CA ALA A 28 5.68 -1.47 -6.77
C ALA A 28 5.48 -0.43 -7.88
N PRO A 29 5.73 -0.76 -9.17
CA PRO A 29 5.49 0.19 -10.23
C PRO A 29 4.08 0.76 -10.04
N ALA A 30 3.96 2.08 -10.14
CA ALA A 30 2.67 2.74 -10.07
C ALA A 30 1.74 2.02 -11.07
N PRO A 31 0.51 1.68 -10.66
CA PRO A 31 -0.40 1.00 -11.57
C PRO A 31 -0.54 1.86 -12.85
N THR A 32 -0.57 1.20 -14.01
CA THR A 32 -0.68 1.90 -15.31
C THR A 32 -2.11 1.92 -15.84
N GLY A 33 -3.05 1.36 -15.08
CA GLY A 33 -4.45 1.23 -15.44
C GLY A 33 -5.22 0.44 -14.39
N TYR A 34 -6.55 0.44 -14.53
CA TYR A 34 -7.39 -0.55 -13.87
C TYR A 34 -7.06 -1.94 -14.42
N GLY A 35 -7.07 -2.93 -13.53
CA GLY A 35 -6.81 -4.32 -13.88
C GLY A 35 -6.60 -5.16 -12.64
N GLU A 36 -6.52 -6.48 -12.85
CA GLU A 36 -6.43 -7.46 -11.76
C GLU A 36 -5.23 -7.20 -10.83
N ALA A 37 -4.06 -6.86 -11.39
CA ALA A 37 -2.88 -6.54 -10.58
C ALA A 37 -3.08 -5.30 -9.70
N THR A 38 -3.72 -4.25 -10.22
CA THR A 38 -4.02 -3.01 -9.49
C THR A 38 -5.06 -3.28 -8.41
N ARG A 39 -6.09 -4.06 -8.74
CA ARG A 39 -7.11 -4.52 -7.80
C ARG A 39 -6.51 -5.27 -6.63
N ASP A 40 -5.72 -6.31 -6.90
CA ASP A 40 -5.11 -7.13 -5.87
C ASP A 40 -4.17 -6.32 -4.97
N ALA A 41 -3.37 -5.42 -5.56
CA ALA A 41 -2.50 -4.54 -4.80
C ALA A 41 -3.27 -3.60 -3.87
N THR A 42 -4.35 -2.99 -4.38
CA THR A 42 -5.18 -2.03 -3.63
C THR A 42 -5.98 -2.71 -2.54
N VAL A 43 -6.63 -3.84 -2.85
CA VAL A 43 -7.38 -4.65 -1.88
C VAL A 43 -6.45 -5.13 -0.78
N ALA A 44 -5.28 -5.67 -1.13
CA ALA A 44 -4.31 -6.13 -0.13
C ALA A 44 -3.79 -4.97 0.75
N ALA A 45 -3.61 -3.77 0.19
CA ALA A 45 -3.22 -2.60 0.97
C ALA A 45 -4.33 -2.16 1.94
N CYS A 46 -5.57 -2.08 1.46
CA CYS A 46 -6.75 -1.76 2.27
C CYS A 46 -6.94 -2.78 3.40
N THR A 47 -6.79 -4.08 3.13
CA THR A 47 -6.91 -5.12 4.15
C THR A 47 -5.78 -5.05 5.19
N ARG A 48 -4.54 -4.76 4.77
CA ARG A 48 -3.43 -4.52 5.73
C ARG A 48 -3.66 -3.30 6.62
N ALA A 49 -4.42 -2.31 6.14
CA ALA A 49 -4.84 -1.15 6.93
C ALA A 49 -6.02 -1.43 7.87
N GLY A 50 -6.55 -2.66 7.87
CA GLY A 50 -7.65 -3.09 8.76
C GLY A 50 -9.02 -3.16 8.10
N GLY A 51 -9.12 -2.92 6.79
CA GLY A 51 -10.37 -3.11 6.04
C GLY A 51 -10.71 -4.58 5.84
N ASP A 52 -12.01 -4.89 5.79
CA ASP A 52 -12.49 -6.21 5.38
C ASP A 52 -12.19 -6.47 3.89
N ALA A 53 -11.85 -7.70 3.52
CA ALA A 53 -11.47 -8.03 2.14
C ALA A 53 -12.61 -7.82 1.14
N ALA A 54 -13.85 -8.15 1.50
CA ALA A 54 -15.02 -7.94 0.63
C ALA A 54 -15.36 -6.44 0.53
N ALA A 55 -15.26 -5.70 1.63
CA ALA A 55 -15.42 -4.25 1.62
C ALA A 55 -14.35 -3.54 0.76
N CYS A 56 -13.08 -3.93 0.88
CA CYS A 56 -11.98 -3.39 0.10
C CYS A 56 -12.13 -3.71 -1.40
N ALA A 57 -12.57 -4.93 -1.73
CA ALA A 57 -12.87 -5.34 -3.10
C ALA A 57 -14.02 -4.51 -3.70
N CYS A 58 -15.12 -4.35 -2.96
CA CYS A 58 -16.24 -3.50 -3.36
C CYS A 58 -15.81 -2.05 -3.60
N ALA A 59 -14.98 -1.50 -2.69
CA ALA A 59 -14.49 -0.15 -2.80
C ALA A 59 -13.68 0.05 -4.08
N TYR A 60 -12.79 -0.89 -4.40
CA TYR A 60 -12.03 -0.85 -5.64
C TYR A 60 -12.94 -0.91 -6.88
N ASP A 61 -13.87 -1.87 -6.93
CA ASP A 61 -14.77 -2.05 -8.07
C ASP A 61 -15.65 -0.80 -8.29
N LEU A 62 -16.04 -0.12 -7.21
CA LEU A 62 -16.78 1.13 -7.27
C LEU A 62 -15.93 2.29 -7.81
N LEU A 63 -14.69 2.43 -7.34
CA LEU A 63 -13.75 3.43 -7.85
C LEU A 63 -13.47 3.21 -9.35
N GLU A 64 -13.25 1.97 -9.77
CA GLU A 64 -13.06 1.60 -11.18
C GLU A 64 -14.25 2.01 -12.05
N SER A 65 -15.47 1.86 -11.55
CA SER A 65 -16.68 2.23 -12.28
C SER A 65 -16.99 3.74 -12.30
N THR A 66 -16.40 4.52 -11.38
CA THR A 66 -16.79 5.92 -11.14
C THR A 66 -15.72 6.91 -11.58
N LEU A 67 -14.45 6.59 -11.34
CA LEU A 67 -13.33 7.51 -11.55
C LEU A 67 -12.48 7.08 -12.74
N PRO A 68 -11.99 8.02 -13.56
CA PRO A 68 -10.91 7.72 -14.50
C PRO A 68 -9.67 7.28 -13.73
N PHE A 69 -8.85 6.45 -14.38
CA PHE A 69 -7.73 5.81 -13.71
C PHE A 69 -6.70 6.80 -13.17
N GLU A 70 -6.45 7.90 -13.88
CA GLU A 70 -5.51 8.94 -13.47
C GLU A 70 -5.90 9.60 -12.15
N GLU A 71 -7.20 9.83 -11.94
CA GLU A 71 -7.73 10.38 -10.68
C GLU A 71 -7.60 9.36 -9.54
N PHE A 72 -7.90 8.09 -9.80
CA PHE A 72 -7.65 7.01 -8.84
C PHE A 72 -6.17 6.91 -8.47
N ALA A 73 -5.25 6.95 -9.44
CA ALA A 73 -3.83 6.83 -9.21
C ALA A 73 -3.29 7.97 -8.34
N GLN A 74 -3.74 9.20 -8.60
CA GLN A 74 -3.39 10.37 -7.78
C GLN A 74 -3.91 10.22 -6.35
N LEU A 75 -5.18 9.82 -6.19
CA LEU A 75 -5.79 9.59 -4.89
C LEU A 75 -5.06 8.50 -4.09
N ASP A 76 -4.74 7.38 -4.72
CA ASP A 76 -4.02 6.26 -4.13
C ASP A 76 -2.60 6.67 -3.68
N ASP A 77 -1.91 7.49 -4.47
CA ASP A 77 -0.61 8.07 -4.08
C ASP A 77 -0.74 9.05 -2.90
N ASP A 78 -1.77 9.90 -2.87
CA ASP A 78 -2.00 10.84 -1.79
C ASP A 78 -2.32 10.11 -0.47
N VAL A 79 -3.18 9.10 -0.51
CA VAL A 79 -3.52 8.26 0.66
C VAL A 79 -2.28 7.51 1.17
N ARG A 80 -1.44 6.97 0.27
CA ARG A 80 -0.16 6.35 0.66
C ARG A 80 0.81 7.35 1.28
N ALA A 81 0.77 8.61 0.87
CA ALA A 81 1.52 9.70 1.48
C ALA A 81 0.93 10.16 2.83
N GLY A 82 -0.24 9.63 3.22
CA GLY A 82 -0.91 9.91 4.49
C GLY A 82 -2.01 10.96 4.40
N ALA A 83 -2.45 11.34 3.19
CA ALA A 83 -3.60 12.21 3.02
C ALA A 83 -4.89 11.50 3.45
N GLU A 84 -5.85 12.28 3.94
CA GLU A 84 -7.20 11.80 4.21
C GLU A 84 -8.00 11.70 2.91
N LEU A 85 -8.94 10.75 2.87
CA LEU A 85 -9.85 10.60 1.74
C LEU A 85 -10.81 11.80 1.66
N PRO A 86 -11.08 12.34 0.45
CA PRO A 86 -12.09 13.37 0.24
C PRO A 86 -13.46 12.89 0.73
N GLY A 87 -14.25 13.79 1.33
CA GLY A 87 -15.56 13.45 1.91
C GLY A 87 -16.54 12.84 0.89
N GLU A 88 -16.54 13.34 -0.34
CA GLU A 88 -17.35 12.78 -1.45
C GLU A 88 -17.02 11.31 -1.73
N LEU A 89 -15.75 10.94 -1.57
CA LEU A 89 -15.30 9.58 -1.79
C LEU A 89 -15.66 8.69 -0.61
N VAL A 90 -15.62 9.21 0.62
CA VAL A 90 -16.11 8.50 1.81
C VAL A 90 -17.60 8.19 1.68
N GLU A 91 -18.39 9.14 1.17
CA GLU A 91 -19.82 8.92 0.90
C GLU A 91 -20.02 7.89 -0.21
N LEU A 92 -19.25 7.98 -1.30
CA LEU A 92 -19.27 7.01 -2.40
C LEU A 92 -18.98 5.59 -1.89
N LEU A 93 -17.97 5.42 -1.05
CA LEU A 93 -17.54 4.13 -0.49
C LEU A 93 -18.44 3.62 0.66
N GLY A 94 -19.31 4.47 1.19
CA GLY A 94 -20.23 4.17 2.29
C GLY A 94 -21.00 2.84 2.16
N PRO A 95 -21.56 2.49 0.99
CA PRO A 95 -22.23 1.20 0.78
C PRO A 95 -21.31 -0.01 1.00
N CYS A 96 -20.03 0.07 0.61
CA CYS A 96 -19.09 -1.04 0.73
C CYS A 96 -18.71 -1.35 2.19
N SER A 97 -18.74 -0.34 3.07
CA SER A 97 -18.46 -0.50 4.51
C SER A 97 -19.51 -1.32 5.28
N ARG A 98 -20.68 -1.58 4.67
CA ARG A 98 -21.80 -2.30 5.28
C ARG A 98 -21.89 -3.77 4.85
N LEU A 99 -20.92 -4.23 4.07
CA LEU A 99 -20.90 -5.62 3.64
C LEU A 99 -20.62 -6.55 4.83
N PRO A 100 -21.31 -7.70 4.91
CA PRO A 100 -21.02 -8.69 5.94
C PRO A 100 -19.62 -9.28 5.70
N SER A 101 -18.77 -9.19 6.73
CA SER A 101 -17.46 -9.84 6.81
C SER A 101 -17.57 -11.34 7.03
#